data_AF-A0A6J0VI68-F1
#
_entry.id   AF-A0A6J0VI68-F1
#
_cell.length_a   1.000
_cell.length_b   1.000
_cell.length_c   1.000
_cell.angle_alpha   90.00
_cell.angle_beta   90.00
_cell.angle_gamma   90.00
#
_symmetry.space_group_name_H-M   'P 1'
#
loop_
_entity.id
_entity.type
_entity.pdbx_description
1 polymer ?
#
loop_
_entity_poly.entity_id
_entity_poly.type
_entity_poly.pdbx_seq_one_letter_code
_entity_poly.pdbx_strand_id
1 'polypeptide(L)'
;MITKFYQHSLALAFAVGEINRNHQILPNVTLGFHIQDTYHDAAMTYWTTLDLLFRSPSLIPNYHCNKQRNLVAIIGGLNSATTDYIADLLGFYKIPQLHPFLQGISFNNTAGETISFNEKKGIRGGFDIMNLVIFPNKSFQRIKVGRVDGHRPRGNELIIQDKMLVWPTGFKQVPPLSLCNEYCPPGNQKKKKEGQKFCCYDCVPCSEGKISNKTDMDDCFLCAEDHFPSQERERCIPKTIDFLTFEDALGMGFTTVCISFAFLTIFILSTFIKNRDTPIVKANNRNLTYILLASILLCFLSPLLFLGQPEKVTCLLRQAVFGLTFSVAVSCVLAKTTIVSLAFIATKPGSQMKKWVGNKLAYSIVLSCSLNQGCICISWLVMSPPFPDLDMHSTREKIIAQCNEGSAAMFYVVLGYMGLLALLSFMVAFLARKLPDSFNEAKLISFSMLAFCSVWISFVPSYLSSRGKDMVAVEIFSILSSAAALLGCIFFPKCYIILWRPELNNREQMIRRKH
;
A
#
# COMPACT_ATOMS: atom_id res chain seq x y z
N MET A 1 -3.75 -18.27 -72.19
CA MET A 1 -4.33 -17.91 -70.88
C MET A 1 -5.72 -18.54 -70.83
N ILE A 2 -5.88 -19.68 -70.17
CA ILE A 2 -7.17 -20.37 -70.02
C ILE A 2 -7.97 -19.60 -68.95
N THR A 3 -9.21 -19.22 -69.24
CA THR A 3 -10.06 -18.49 -68.28
C THR A 3 -10.23 -19.30 -66.99
N LYS A 4 -10.14 -18.62 -65.84
CA LYS A 4 -10.13 -19.22 -64.49
C LYS A 4 -11.29 -20.22 -64.25
N PHE A 5 -12.43 -20.02 -64.92
CA PHE A 5 -13.62 -20.86 -64.79
C PHE A 5 -13.62 -22.13 -65.66
N TYR A 6 -12.84 -22.17 -66.75
CA TYR A 6 -12.76 -23.34 -67.62
C TYR A 6 -12.16 -24.56 -66.90
N GLN A 7 -11.27 -24.33 -65.93
CA GLN A 7 -10.68 -25.38 -65.09
C GLN A 7 -11.75 -26.12 -64.26
N HIS A 8 -12.80 -25.44 -63.80
CA HIS A 8 -13.86 -26.07 -63.01
C HIS A 8 -14.73 -27.00 -63.87
N SER A 9 -15.07 -26.58 -65.09
CA SER A 9 -15.83 -27.41 -66.04
C SER A 9 -15.05 -28.66 -66.45
N LEU A 10 -13.74 -28.52 -66.68
CA LEU A 10 -12.87 -29.66 -66.96
C LEU A 10 -12.77 -30.62 -65.76
N ALA A 11 -12.69 -30.09 -64.54
CA ALA A 11 -12.65 -30.91 -63.33
C ALA A 11 -13.92 -31.75 -63.16
N LEU A 12 -15.11 -31.17 -63.44
CA LEU A 12 -16.37 -31.91 -63.41
C LEU A 12 -16.41 -33.01 -64.48
N ALA A 13 -16.01 -32.68 -65.72
CA ALA A 13 -15.96 -33.65 -66.81
C ALA A 13 -15.00 -34.82 -66.52
N PHE A 14 -13.83 -34.51 -65.95
CA PHE A 14 -12.85 -35.49 -65.49
C PHE A 14 -13.43 -36.39 -64.40
N ALA A 15 -14.06 -35.80 -63.36
CA ALA A 15 -14.63 -36.55 -62.25
C ALA A 15 -15.74 -37.52 -62.72
N VAL A 16 -16.64 -37.05 -63.60
CA VAL A 16 -17.69 -37.93 -64.17
C VAL A 16 -17.08 -39.04 -65.02
N GLY A 17 -16.02 -38.75 -65.79
CA GLY A 17 -15.27 -39.76 -66.54
C GLY A 17 -14.68 -40.85 -65.66
N GLU A 18 -14.03 -40.47 -64.56
CA GLU A 18 -13.45 -41.41 -63.60
C GLU A 18 -14.51 -42.25 -62.88
N ILE A 19 -15.63 -41.64 -62.47
CA ILE A 19 -16.75 -42.36 -61.83
C ILE A 19 -17.33 -43.41 -62.79
N ASN A 20 -17.58 -43.04 -64.04
CA ASN A 20 -18.14 -43.94 -65.02
C ASN A 20 -17.21 -45.10 -65.40
N ARG A 21 -15.89 -44.89 -65.28
CA ARG A 21 -14.88 -45.91 -65.57
C ARG A 21 -14.74 -46.95 -64.45
N ASN A 22 -15.13 -46.59 -63.22
CA ASN A 22 -15.01 -47.45 -62.05
C ASN A 22 -16.38 -48.00 -61.61
N HIS A 23 -16.69 -49.22 -62.06
CA HIS A 23 -17.94 -49.92 -61.71
C HIS A 23 -18.13 -50.22 -60.22
N GLN A 24 -17.10 -50.04 -59.37
CA GLN A 24 -17.23 -50.17 -57.92
C GLN A 24 -17.88 -48.92 -57.29
N ILE A 25 -17.80 -47.75 -57.93
CA ILE A 25 -18.37 -46.50 -57.40
C ILE A 25 -19.87 -46.44 -57.67
N LEU A 26 -20.27 -46.71 -58.92
CA LEU A 26 -21.67 -46.78 -59.34
C LEU A 26 -21.89 -48.02 -60.23
N PRO A 27 -22.34 -49.15 -59.66
CA PRO A 27 -22.62 -50.35 -60.46
C PRO A 27 -23.85 -50.12 -61.35
N ASN A 28 -23.73 -50.43 -62.64
CA ASN A 28 -24.80 -50.35 -63.64
C ASN A 28 -25.43 -48.95 -63.86
N VAL A 29 -24.77 -47.87 -63.44
CA VAL A 29 -25.23 -46.50 -63.67
C VAL A 29 -24.12 -45.70 -64.36
N THR A 30 -24.49 -44.94 -65.39
CA THR A 30 -23.58 -44.01 -66.07
C THR A 30 -24.06 -42.59 -65.85
N LEU A 31 -23.22 -41.75 -65.26
CA LEU A 31 -23.51 -40.35 -65.03
C LEU A 31 -23.23 -39.53 -66.29
N GLY A 32 -24.16 -38.64 -66.61
CA GLY A 32 -23.92 -37.52 -67.53
C GLY A 32 -23.83 -36.22 -66.74
N PHE A 33 -23.42 -35.14 -67.42
CA PHE A 33 -23.45 -33.80 -66.84
C PHE A 33 -23.94 -32.78 -67.87
N HIS A 34 -24.51 -31.68 -67.36
CA HIS A 34 -24.89 -30.51 -68.15
C HIS A 34 -24.35 -29.28 -67.45
N ILE A 35 -23.66 -28.41 -68.17
CA ILE A 35 -23.05 -27.19 -67.63
C ILE A 35 -23.81 -26.01 -68.22
N GLN A 36 -24.33 -25.14 -67.34
CA GLN A 36 -24.93 -23.87 -67.71
C GLN A 36 -24.17 -22.74 -67.00
N ASP A 37 -24.04 -21.61 -67.68
CA ASP A 37 -23.48 -20.39 -67.10
C ASP A 37 -24.62 -19.51 -66.58
N THR A 38 -24.48 -19.02 -65.36
CA THR A 38 -25.45 -18.13 -64.70
C THR A 38 -25.03 -16.67 -64.73
N TYR A 39 -23.87 -16.33 -65.30
CA TYR A 39 -23.30 -14.98 -65.41
C TYR A 39 -23.22 -14.20 -64.08
N HIS A 40 -23.26 -14.90 -62.94
CA HIS A 40 -23.36 -14.34 -61.60
C HIS A 40 -24.60 -13.44 -61.36
N ASP A 41 -25.64 -13.55 -62.20
CA ASP A 41 -26.88 -12.80 -62.08
C ASP A 41 -27.98 -13.66 -61.41
N ALA A 42 -28.70 -13.08 -60.45
CA ALA A 42 -29.70 -13.80 -59.66
C ALA A 42 -30.94 -14.18 -60.49
N ALA A 43 -31.41 -13.29 -61.37
CA ALA A 43 -32.57 -13.57 -62.23
C ALA A 43 -32.24 -14.62 -63.28
N MET A 44 -31.04 -14.55 -63.86
CA MET A 44 -30.53 -15.57 -64.78
C MET A 44 -30.35 -16.92 -64.09
N THR A 45 -29.91 -16.93 -62.83
CA THR A 45 -29.78 -18.15 -62.01
C THR A 45 -31.14 -18.85 -61.82
N TYR A 46 -32.22 -18.11 -61.56
CA TYR A 46 -33.57 -18.67 -61.49
C TYR A 46 -34.03 -19.26 -62.82
N TRP A 47 -33.88 -18.50 -63.93
CA TRP A 47 -34.27 -18.94 -65.27
C TRP A 47 -33.51 -20.19 -65.72
N THR A 48 -32.19 -20.22 -65.54
CA THR A 48 -31.34 -21.38 -65.88
C THR A 48 -31.69 -22.60 -65.04
N THR A 49 -31.96 -22.44 -63.74
CA THR A 49 -32.36 -23.55 -62.88
C THR A 49 -33.74 -24.09 -63.28
N LEU A 50 -34.71 -23.23 -63.59
CA LEU A 50 -36.01 -23.64 -64.10
C LEU A 50 -35.91 -24.31 -65.48
N ASP A 51 -35.09 -23.78 -66.39
CA ASP A 51 -34.81 -24.42 -67.68
C ASP A 51 -34.21 -25.81 -67.49
N LEU A 52 -33.28 -25.99 -66.55
CA LEU A 52 -32.70 -27.30 -66.25
C LEU A 52 -33.75 -28.30 -65.71
N LEU A 53 -34.65 -27.84 -64.82
CA LEU A 53 -35.68 -28.68 -64.18
C LEU A 53 -36.81 -29.06 -65.13
N PHE A 54 -37.23 -28.11 -65.97
CA PHE A 54 -38.44 -28.20 -66.78
C PHE A 54 -38.19 -28.23 -68.28
N ARG A 55 -36.95 -28.50 -68.71
CA ARG A 55 -36.60 -28.51 -70.12
C ARG A 55 -37.52 -29.44 -70.90
N SER A 56 -38.50 -28.85 -71.58
CA SER A 56 -39.27 -29.55 -72.59
C SER A 56 -38.30 -29.87 -73.73
N PRO A 57 -38.21 -31.13 -74.21
CA PRO A 57 -37.46 -31.37 -75.43
C PRO A 57 -38.10 -30.49 -76.50
N SER A 58 -37.28 -29.74 -77.23
CA SER A 58 -37.70 -29.01 -78.42
C SER A 58 -38.63 -29.91 -79.23
N LEU A 59 -39.89 -29.49 -79.44
CA LEU A 59 -40.86 -30.21 -80.28
C LEU A 59 -40.29 -30.26 -81.70
N ILE A 60 -39.60 -31.35 -82.02
CA ILE A 60 -39.33 -31.77 -83.39
C ILE A 60 -40.54 -32.62 -83.78
N PRO A 61 -41.35 -32.21 -84.78
CA PRO A 61 -42.47 -33.02 -85.23
C PRO A 61 -41.95 -34.41 -85.65
N ASN A 62 -42.55 -35.49 -85.13
CA ASN A 62 -42.25 -36.91 -85.40
C ASN A 62 -41.02 -37.57 -84.75
N TYR A 63 -40.42 -37.03 -83.67
CA TYR A 63 -39.38 -37.78 -82.93
C TYR A 63 -39.59 -37.73 -81.41
N HIS A 64 -40.28 -38.73 -80.85
CA HIS A 64 -40.39 -38.93 -79.40
C HIS A 64 -39.17 -39.67 -78.86
N CYS A 65 -38.12 -38.94 -78.47
CA CYS A 65 -37.05 -39.50 -77.63
C CYS A 65 -37.42 -39.33 -76.16
N ASN A 66 -38.32 -40.18 -75.65
CA ASN A 66 -38.70 -40.17 -74.25
C ASN A 66 -37.63 -40.88 -73.38
N LYS A 67 -36.42 -40.32 -73.31
CA LYS A 67 -35.46 -40.67 -72.26
C LYS A 67 -35.63 -39.67 -71.13
N GLN A 68 -36.41 -40.05 -70.11
CA GLN A 68 -36.41 -39.36 -68.83
C GLN A 68 -34.96 -39.26 -68.34
N ARG A 69 -34.40 -38.05 -68.37
CA ARG A 69 -33.11 -37.77 -67.74
C ARG A 69 -33.39 -37.56 -66.27
N ASN A 70 -33.10 -38.56 -65.44
CA ASN A 70 -33.23 -38.43 -64.00
C ASN A 70 -32.12 -37.50 -63.50
N LEU A 71 -32.48 -36.26 -63.16
CA LEU A 71 -31.55 -35.31 -62.54
C LEU A 71 -31.24 -35.78 -61.12
N VAL A 72 -30.00 -36.20 -60.90
CA VAL A 72 -29.57 -36.79 -59.61
C VAL A 72 -29.17 -35.72 -58.61
N ALA A 73 -28.46 -34.68 -59.05
CA ALA A 73 -28.02 -33.58 -58.21
C ALA A 73 -27.59 -32.35 -59.03
N ILE A 74 -27.52 -31.18 -58.38
CA ILE A 74 -26.99 -29.93 -58.94
C ILE A 74 -25.78 -29.45 -58.13
N ILE A 75 -24.75 -28.95 -58.83
CA ILE A 75 -23.62 -28.24 -58.21
C ILE A 75 -23.83 -26.75 -58.46
N GLY A 76 -23.99 -25.97 -57.38
CA GLY A 76 -24.17 -24.52 -57.45
C GLY A 76 -22.87 -23.78 -57.83
N GLY A 77 -23.02 -22.50 -58.18
CA GLY A 77 -21.88 -21.61 -58.48
C GLY A 77 -21.04 -21.28 -57.25
N LEU A 78 -19.88 -20.64 -57.46
CA LEU A 78 -18.95 -20.26 -56.37
C LEU A 78 -19.50 -19.15 -55.45
N ASN A 79 -20.52 -18.41 -55.88
CA ASN A 79 -21.15 -17.34 -55.10
C ASN A 79 -22.21 -17.94 -54.16
N SER A 80 -22.18 -17.55 -52.88
CA SER A 80 -23.15 -18.02 -51.88
C SER A 80 -24.57 -17.59 -52.24
N ALA A 81 -24.76 -16.34 -52.67
CA ALA A 81 -26.08 -15.82 -53.02
C ALA A 81 -26.75 -16.63 -54.15
N THR A 82 -26.00 -16.99 -55.21
CA THR A 82 -26.53 -17.83 -56.29
C THR A 82 -26.84 -19.26 -55.83
N THR A 83 -26.08 -19.78 -54.87
CA THR A 83 -26.27 -21.12 -54.32
C THR A 83 -27.56 -21.19 -53.50
N ASP A 84 -27.82 -20.16 -52.69
CA ASP A 84 -29.01 -20.05 -51.85
C ASP A 84 -30.29 -19.98 -52.70
N TYR A 85 -30.31 -19.16 -53.77
CA TYR A 85 -31.46 -19.09 -54.69
C TYR A 85 -31.75 -20.42 -55.40
N ILE A 86 -30.70 -21.15 -55.80
CA ILE A 86 -30.86 -22.50 -56.38
C ILE A 86 -31.41 -23.46 -55.31
N ALA A 87 -30.90 -23.38 -54.07
CA ALA A 87 -31.33 -24.26 -52.99
C ALA A 87 -32.82 -24.06 -52.63
N ASP A 88 -33.29 -22.82 -52.58
CA ASP A 88 -34.70 -22.50 -52.34
C ASP A 88 -35.61 -23.16 -53.40
N LEU A 89 -35.26 -23.02 -54.68
CA LEU A 89 -36.03 -23.60 -55.77
C LEU A 89 -35.98 -25.14 -55.76
N LEU A 90 -34.80 -25.74 -55.57
CA LEU A 90 -34.64 -27.19 -55.55
C LEU A 90 -35.27 -27.85 -54.32
N GLY A 91 -35.37 -27.12 -53.20
CA GLY A 91 -36.01 -27.58 -51.98
C GLY A 91 -37.46 -28.01 -52.21
N PHE A 92 -38.22 -27.27 -53.04
CA PHE A 92 -39.59 -27.62 -53.42
C PHE A 92 -39.68 -28.95 -54.18
N TYR A 93 -38.67 -29.26 -55.01
CA TYR A 93 -38.65 -30.46 -55.85
C TYR A 93 -37.85 -31.64 -55.25
N LYS A 94 -37.31 -31.47 -54.03
CA LYS A 94 -36.49 -32.47 -53.32
C LYS A 94 -35.25 -32.92 -54.11
N ILE A 95 -34.66 -32.05 -54.91
CA ILE A 95 -33.44 -32.35 -55.67
C ILE A 95 -32.22 -31.88 -54.86
N PRO A 96 -31.22 -32.74 -54.61
CA PRO A 96 -30.10 -32.37 -53.76
C PRO A 96 -29.15 -31.40 -54.48
N GLN A 97 -28.75 -30.35 -53.78
CA GLN A 97 -27.59 -29.53 -54.14
C GLN A 97 -26.35 -30.07 -53.44
N LEU A 98 -25.25 -30.28 -54.16
CA LEU A 98 -24.05 -30.93 -53.61
C LEU A 98 -23.15 -30.01 -52.76
N HIS A 99 -23.33 -28.68 -52.85
CA HIS A 99 -22.46 -27.71 -52.16
C HIS A 99 -22.36 -27.91 -50.63
N PRO A 100 -23.46 -28.19 -49.89
CA PRO A 100 -23.39 -28.53 -48.46
C PRO A 100 -22.55 -29.77 -48.15
N PHE A 101 -22.60 -30.80 -49.00
CA PHE A 101 -21.83 -32.03 -48.81
C PHE A 101 -20.32 -31.83 -49.02
N LEU A 102 -19.95 -30.89 -49.90
CA LEU A 102 -18.54 -30.57 -50.18
C LEU A 102 -17.87 -29.77 -49.05
N GLN A 103 -18.64 -29.16 -48.14
CA GLN A 103 -18.11 -28.33 -47.04
C GLN A 103 -17.44 -29.15 -45.94
N GLY A 104 -17.86 -30.41 -45.74
CA GLY A 104 -17.34 -31.29 -44.69
C GLY A 104 -16.25 -32.26 -45.15
N ILE A 105 -15.74 -32.12 -46.38
CA ILE A 105 -14.79 -33.08 -46.93
C ILE A 105 -13.39 -32.86 -46.34
N SER A 106 -12.81 -33.95 -45.86
CA SER A 106 -11.39 -34.06 -45.55
C SER A 106 -10.78 -35.22 -46.33
N PHE A 107 -9.71 -34.97 -47.08
CA PHE A 107 -9.03 -36.00 -47.85
C PHE A 107 -7.53 -35.73 -47.90
N ASN A 108 -6.73 -36.77 -48.13
CA ASN A 108 -5.30 -36.62 -48.37
C ASN A 108 -5.05 -36.44 -49.87
N ASN A 109 -4.32 -35.38 -50.25
CA ASN A 109 -3.92 -35.17 -51.63
C ASN A 109 -2.76 -36.11 -52.02
N THR A 110 -2.34 -36.07 -53.28
CA THR A 110 -1.21 -36.86 -53.81
C THR A 110 0.14 -36.51 -53.18
N ALA A 111 0.25 -35.36 -52.51
CA ALA A 111 1.43 -34.97 -51.73
C ALA A 111 1.38 -35.49 -50.26
N GLY A 112 0.33 -36.22 -49.88
CA GLY A 112 0.14 -36.75 -48.53
C GLY A 112 -0.38 -35.73 -47.51
N GLU A 113 -0.82 -34.56 -47.97
CA GLU A 113 -1.34 -33.48 -47.12
C GLU A 113 -2.86 -33.63 -46.94
N THR A 114 -3.33 -33.50 -45.71
CA THR A 114 -4.77 -33.48 -45.41
C THR A 114 -5.36 -32.13 -45.79
N ILE A 115 -6.20 -32.12 -46.81
CA ILE A 115 -6.97 -30.95 -47.24
C ILE A 115 -8.30 -30.95 -46.49
N SER A 116 -8.61 -29.84 -45.84
CA SER A 116 -9.89 -29.60 -45.18
C SER A 116 -10.27 -28.11 -45.26
N PHE A 117 -11.56 -27.83 -45.22
CA PHE A 117 -12.08 -26.46 -45.19
C PHE A 117 -12.37 -26.05 -43.74
N ASN A 118 -11.90 -24.85 -43.36
CA ASN A 118 -12.23 -24.26 -42.07
C ASN A 118 -13.65 -23.64 -42.10
N GLU A 119 -14.22 -23.29 -40.94
CA GLU A 119 -15.59 -22.75 -40.80
C GLU A 119 -15.90 -21.55 -41.72
N LYS A 120 -14.87 -20.77 -42.10
CA LYS A 120 -14.96 -19.64 -43.04
C LYS A 120 -14.78 -20.02 -44.51
N LYS A 121 -14.87 -21.31 -44.87
CA LYS A 121 -14.69 -21.85 -46.23
C LYS A 121 -13.30 -21.58 -46.84
N GLY A 122 -12.30 -21.29 -46.01
CA GLY A 122 -10.91 -21.11 -46.40
C GLY A 122 -10.08 -22.37 -46.12
N ILE A 123 -9.12 -22.67 -46.98
CA ILE A 123 -8.14 -23.74 -46.77
C ILE A 123 -7.07 -23.21 -45.79
N ARG A 124 -6.80 -23.93 -44.70
CA ARG A 124 -5.62 -23.67 -43.85
C ARG A 124 -4.37 -24.18 -44.57
N GLY A 125 -3.89 -23.41 -45.54
CA GLY A 125 -2.64 -23.72 -46.24
C GLY A 125 -1.42 -23.43 -45.36
N GLY A 126 -0.33 -24.15 -45.61
CA GLY A 126 1.01 -23.78 -45.14
C GLY A 126 1.77 -22.99 -46.20
N PHE A 127 2.85 -22.31 -45.80
CA PHE A 127 3.77 -21.62 -46.70
C PHE A 127 5.19 -22.11 -46.48
N ASP A 128 5.97 -22.21 -47.54
CA ASP A 128 7.41 -22.44 -47.44
C ASP A 128 8.14 -21.10 -47.33
N ILE A 129 9.12 -21.04 -46.43
CA ILE A 129 10.00 -19.89 -46.26
C ILE A 129 11.27 -20.15 -47.05
N MET A 130 11.55 -19.28 -48.00
CA MET A 130 12.67 -19.40 -48.93
C MET A 130 13.67 -18.27 -48.67
N ASN A 131 14.95 -18.62 -48.56
CA ASN A 131 16.06 -17.68 -48.55
C ASN A 131 16.67 -17.60 -49.95
N LEU A 132 16.85 -16.38 -50.48
CA LEU A 132 17.44 -16.13 -51.78
C LEU A 132 18.92 -15.82 -51.62
N VAL A 133 19.77 -16.78 -51.98
CA VAL A 133 21.24 -16.65 -51.88
C VAL A 133 21.79 -16.22 -53.23
N ILE A 134 22.58 -15.15 -53.24
CA ILE A 134 23.27 -14.65 -54.43
C ILE A 134 24.75 -15.05 -54.34
N PHE A 135 25.21 -15.83 -55.31
CA PHE A 135 26.60 -16.26 -55.40
C PHE A 135 27.48 -15.18 -56.05
N PRO A 136 28.81 -15.20 -55.83
CA PRO A 136 29.74 -14.23 -56.42
C PRO A 136 29.67 -14.12 -57.95
N ASN A 137 29.24 -15.20 -58.62
CA ASN A 137 29.03 -15.25 -60.08
C ASN A 137 27.70 -14.60 -60.54
N LYS A 138 27.01 -13.85 -59.67
CA LYS A 138 25.67 -13.25 -59.90
C LYS A 138 24.54 -14.24 -60.15
N SER A 139 24.77 -15.55 -59.99
CA SER A 139 23.69 -16.53 -59.97
C SER A 139 22.96 -16.47 -58.62
N PHE A 140 21.69 -16.83 -58.62
CA PHE A 140 20.88 -16.87 -57.41
C PHE A 140 20.23 -18.24 -57.23
N GLN A 141 20.14 -18.69 -55.99
CA GLN A 141 19.48 -19.93 -55.61
C GLN A 141 18.49 -19.67 -54.48
N ARG A 142 17.32 -20.28 -54.58
CA ARG A 142 16.32 -20.28 -53.52
C ARG A 142 16.48 -21.53 -52.69
N ILE A 143 16.82 -21.36 -51.41
CA ILE A 143 16.98 -22.45 -50.45
C ILE A 143 15.78 -22.40 -49.51
N LYS A 144 15.09 -23.53 -49.31
CA LYS A 144 14.04 -23.62 -48.30
C LYS A 144 14.67 -23.60 -46.92
N VAL A 145 14.32 -22.61 -46.11
CA VAL A 145 14.89 -22.39 -44.76
C VAL A 145 13.86 -22.55 -43.66
N GLY A 146 12.59 -22.74 -44.00
CA GLY A 146 11.53 -22.92 -43.03
C GLY A 146 10.18 -23.15 -43.67
N ARG A 147 9.15 -23.20 -42.83
CA ARG A 147 7.75 -23.24 -43.24
C ARG A 147 6.85 -22.60 -42.18
N VAL A 148 5.71 -22.10 -42.62
CA VAL A 148 4.58 -21.70 -41.78
C VAL A 148 3.50 -22.76 -41.96
N ASP A 149 3.07 -23.38 -40.88
CA ASP A 149 2.06 -24.43 -40.89
C ASP A 149 0.78 -23.93 -40.21
N GLY A 150 -0.25 -23.66 -41.02
CA GLY A 150 -1.55 -23.18 -40.54
C GLY A 150 -2.34 -24.21 -39.73
N HIS A 151 -1.92 -25.47 -39.68
CA HIS A 151 -2.54 -26.52 -38.87
C HIS A 151 -2.02 -26.57 -37.43
N ARG A 152 -0.92 -25.87 -37.13
CA ARG A 152 -0.34 -25.86 -35.79
C ARG A 152 -1.09 -24.94 -34.83
N PRO A 153 -0.95 -25.16 -33.51
CA PRO A 153 -1.48 -24.25 -32.51
C PRO A 153 -0.87 -22.85 -32.66
N ARG A 154 -1.64 -21.82 -32.28
CA ARG A 154 -1.17 -20.43 -32.26
C ARG A 154 0.14 -20.29 -31.49
N GLY A 155 1.14 -19.67 -32.13
CA GLY A 155 2.48 -19.47 -31.58
C GLY A 155 3.51 -20.50 -32.05
N ASN A 156 3.05 -21.64 -32.60
CA ASN A 156 3.93 -22.70 -33.12
C ASN A 156 3.79 -22.89 -34.63
N GLU A 157 3.13 -21.96 -35.35
CA GLU A 157 2.94 -22.06 -36.80
C GLU A 157 4.25 -21.90 -37.56
N LEU A 158 5.16 -21.05 -37.08
CA LEU A 158 6.43 -20.74 -37.75
C LEU A 158 7.54 -21.72 -37.34
N ILE A 159 8.18 -22.34 -38.33
CA ILE A 159 9.34 -23.22 -38.14
C ILE A 159 10.46 -22.71 -39.05
N ILE A 160 11.56 -22.25 -38.45
CA ILE A 160 12.76 -21.81 -39.17
C ILE A 160 13.91 -22.75 -38.80
N GLN A 161 14.71 -23.12 -39.81
CA GLN A 161 15.91 -23.93 -39.67
C GLN A 161 17.13 -23.02 -39.75
N ASP A 162 17.56 -22.49 -38.61
CA ASP A 162 18.62 -21.46 -38.56
C ASP A 162 19.91 -21.89 -39.24
N LYS A 163 20.26 -23.18 -39.18
CA LYS A 163 21.45 -23.73 -39.84
C LYS A 163 21.43 -23.62 -41.37
N MET A 164 20.27 -23.47 -41.98
CA MET A 164 20.11 -23.32 -43.43
C MET A 164 20.05 -21.85 -43.88
N LEU A 165 19.99 -20.89 -42.94
CA LEU A 165 20.02 -19.47 -43.25
C LEU A 165 21.43 -19.06 -43.66
N VAL A 166 21.61 -18.82 -44.95
CA VAL A 166 22.83 -18.22 -45.51
C VAL A 166 22.73 -16.71 -45.42
N TRP A 167 23.62 -16.10 -44.65
CA TRP A 167 23.80 -14.65 -44.58
C TRP A 167 24.89 -14.20 -45.57
N PRO A 168 24.81 -12.96 -46.12
CA PRO A 168 25.84 -12.48 -47.02
C PRO A 168 27.20 -12.35 -46.32
N THR A 169 28.24 -12.98 -46.89
CA THR A 169 29.59 -13.06 -46.30
C THR A 169 30.33 -11.73 -46.21
N GLY A 170 29.85 -10.70 -46.90
CA GLY A 170 30.37 -9.33 -46.80
C GLY A 170 30.07 -8.65 -45.46
N PHE A 171 29.12 -9.18 -44.67
CA PHE A 171 28.79 -8.68 -43.34
C PHE A 171 29.42 -9.60 -42.29
N LYS A 172 30.48 -9.12 -41.62
CA LYS A 172 31.12 -9.82 -40.50
C LYS A 172 30.39 -9.64 -39.16
N GLN A 173 29.29 -8.87 -39.14
CA GLN A 173 28.48 -8.59 -37.95
C GLN A 173 27.23 -9.49 -37.93
N VAL A 174 26.72 -9.74 -36.72
CA VAL A 174 25.41 -10.36 -36.48
C VAL A 174 24.34 -9.60 -37.29
N PRO A 175 23.33 -10.28 -37.88
CA PRO A 175 22.29 -9.63 -38.67
C PRO A 175 21.74 -8.39 -37.96
N PRO A 176 21.64 -7.23 -38.64
CA PRO A 176 21.26 -5.99 -37.99
C PRO A 176 19.82 -6.08 -37.50
N LEU A 177 19.63 -5.80 -36.21
CA LEU A 177 18.30 -5.63 -35.65
C LEU A 177 17.71 -4.32 -36.19
N SER A 178 16.47 -4.38 -36.68
CA SER A 178 15.75 -3.20 -37.18
C SER A 178 15.16 -2.40 -36.01
N LEU A 179 16.03 -1.83 -35.17
CA LEU A 179 15.68 -0.99 -34.02
C LEU A 179 15.91 0.48 -34.34
N CYS A 180 15.01 1.37 -33.87
CA CYS A 180 15.20 2.81 -34.00
C CYS A 180 16.20 3.36 -32.97
N ASN A 181 16.18 2.78 -31.77
CA ASN A 181 16.99 3.12 -30.62
C ASN A 181 17.18 1.87 -29.76
N GLU A 182 18.15 1.93 -28.86
CA GLU A 182 18.39 0.86 -27.90
C GLU A 182 17.24 0.75 -26.88
N TYR A 183 17.12 -0.44 -26.29
CA TYR A 183 16.14 -0.72 -25.24
C TYR A 183 16.47 0.06 -23.97
N CYS A 184 15.44 0.57 -23.29
CA CYS A 184 15.68 1.29 -22.05
C CYS A 184 16.15 0.34 -20.94
N PRO A 185 17.25 0.66 -20.23
CA PRO A 185 17.65 -0.13 -19.08
C PRO A 185 16.63 0.04 -17.93
N PRO A 186 16.62 -0.87 -16.95
CA PRO A 186 15.87 -0.69 -15.71
C PRO A 186 16.11 0.69 -15.07
N GLY A 187 15.16 1.16 -14.26
CA GLY A 187 15.16 2.52 -13.71
C GLY A 187 14.73 3.62 -14.68
N ASN A 188 14.54 3.30 -15.97
CA ASN A 188 14.06 4.21 -17.00
C ASN A 188 12.73 3.74 -17.60
N GLN A 189 12.01 4.70 -18.18
CA GLN A 189 10.79 4.50 -18.98
C GLN A 189 10.96 5.11 -20.37
N LYS A 190 10.14 4.63 -21.31
CA LYS A 190 10.07 5.20 -22.65
C LYS A 190 9.37 6.55 -22.63
N LYS A 191 9.98 7.52 -23.30
CA LYS A 191 9.35 8.79 -23.64
C LYS A 191 9.27 8.90 -25.15
N LYS A 192 8.04 8.97 -25.67
CA LYS A 192 7.80 9.13 -27.11
C LYS A 192 8.51 10.37 -27.63
N LYS A 193 9.21 10.22 -28.76
CA LYS A 193 9.87 11.32 -29.45
C LYS A 193 8.91 12.00 -30.40
N GLU A 194 8.58 13.26 -30.13
CA GLU A 194 7.66 14.02 -30.97
C GLU A 194 8.21 14.16 -32.40
N GLY A 195 7.35 13.96 -33.40
CA GLY A 195 7.74 14.02 -34.82
C GLY A 195 8.37 12.74 -35.41
N GLN A 196 8.67 11.71 -34.61
CA GLN A 196 9.21 10.44 -35.10
C GLN A 196 8.17 9.30 -35.15
N LYS A 197 8.56 8.13 -35.69
CA LYS A 197 7.72 6.91 -35.74
C LYS A 197 7.46 6.36 -34.33
N PHE A 198 6.39 5.58 -34.17
CA PHE A 198 5.96 5.06 -32.85
C PHE A 198 7.01 4.19 -32.13
N CYS A 199 7.90 3.54 -32.87
CA CYS A 199 8.98 2.72 -32.33
C CYS A 199 10.20 3.53 -31.88
N CYS A 200 10.21 4.84 -32.13
CA CYS A 200 11.32 5.72 -31.76
C CYS A 200 11.00 6.50 -30.48
N TYR A 201 11.84 6.34 -29.47
CA TYR A 201 11.64 6.90 -28.14
C TYR A 201 12.98 7.22 -27.47
N ASP A 202 12.94 8.13 -26.51
CA ASP A 202 14.07 8.41 -25.63
C ASP A 202 13.86 7.67 -24.29
N CYS A 203 14.94 7.22 -23.67
CA CYS A 203 14.88 6.63 -22.33
C CYS A 203 15.04 7.73 -21.29
N VAL A 204 14.05 7.87 -20.41
CA VAL A 204 14.06 8.87 -19.34
C VAL A 204 13.97 8.19 -17.98
N PRO A 205 14.67 8.70 -16.95
CA PRO A 205 14.61 8.10 -15.62
C PRO A 205 13.20 8.20 -15.05
N CYS A 206 12.79 7.18 -14.29
CA CYS A 206 11.49 7.16 -13.60
C CYS A 206 11.32 8.40 -12.71
N SER A 207 10.11 8.95 -12.57
CA SER A 207 9.87 10.05 -11.64
C SER A 207 10.07 9.63 -10.17
N GLU A 208 10.17 10.60 -9.26
CA GLU A 208 10.27 10.32 -7.82
C GLU A 208 9.15 9.38 -7.34
N GLY A 209 9.50 8.39 -6.52
CA GLY A 209 8.57 7.38 -5.97
C GLY A 209 8.25 6.22 -6.92
N LYS A 210 8.60 6.31 -8.21
CA LYS A 210 8.37 5.24 -9.20
C LYS A 210 9.65 4.45 -9.53
N ILE A 211 9.48 3.20 -9.91
CA ILE A 211 10.55 2.30 -10.36
C ILE A 211 10.22 1.61 -11.69
N SER A 212 11.27 1.06 -12.32
CA SER A 212 11.18 0.18 -13.48
C SER A 212 12.13 -0.99 -13.28
N ASN A 213 11.59 -2.20 -13.13
CA ASN A 213 12.37 -3.41 -12.85
C ASN A 213 12.64 -4.27 -14.09
N LYS A 214 12.14 -3.85 -15.26
CA LYS A 214 12.28 -4.57 -16.53
C LYS A 214 12.93 -3.67 -17.56
N THR A 215 13.66 -4.29 -18.48
CA THR A 215 14.15 -3.60 -19.67
C THR A 215 12.98 -3.17 -20.54
N ASP A 216 13.09 -1.99 -21.12
CA ASP A 216 12.19 -1.47 -22.14
C ASP A 216 10.73 -1.26 -21.68
N MET A 217 10.54 -0.82 -20.43
CA MET A 217 9.23 -0.49 -19.87
C MET A 217 8.64 0.80 -20.45
N ASP A 218 7.35 0.77 -20.76
CA ASP A 218 6.63 1.93 -21.31
C ASP A 218 6.38 3.02 -20.24
N ASP A 219 6.02 2.64 -19.02
CA ASP A 219 5.81 3.55 -17.87
C ASP A 219 6.33 2.90 -16.58
N CYS A 220 6.84 3.73 -15.68
CA CYS A 220 7.25 3.30 -14.35
C CYS A 220 6.05 3.15 -13.40
N PHE A 221 6.19 2.28 -12.39
CA PHE A 221 5.14 2.00 -11.41
C PHE A 221 5.58 2.37 -9.98
N LEU A 222 4.61 2.57 -9.08
CA LEU A 222 4.85 2.90 -7.68
C LEU A 222 5.21 1.65 -6.87
N CYS A 223 6.12 1.80 -5.89
CA CYS A 223 6.35 0.78 -4.88
C CYS A 223 5.15 0.65 -3.92
N ALA A 224 5.03 -0.51 -3.27
CA ALA A 224 4.13 -0.69 -2.13
C ALA A 224 4.50 0.28 -0.99
N GLU A 225 3.54 0.62 -0.13
CA GLU A 225 3.70 1.68 0.89
C GLU A 225 4.82 1.40 1.91
N ASP A 226 5.07 0.13 2.20
CA ASP A 226 6.11 -0.40 3.09
C ASP A 226 7.49 -0.42 2.44
N HIS A 227 7.58 -0.06 1.16
CA HIS A 227 8.83 -0.01 0.40
C HIS A 227 9.12 1.41 -0.10
N PHE A 228 10.37 1.63 -0.48
CA PHE A 228 10.83 2.84 -1.14
C PHE A 228 11.71 2.49 -2.35
N PRO A 229 11.77 3.34 -3.38
CA PRO A 229 12.57 3.07 -4.58
C PRO A 229 14.07 3.10 -4.25
N SER A 230 14.85 2.18 -4.85
CA SER A 230 16.31 2.23 -4.80
C SER A 230 16.85 3.51 -5.45
N GLN A 231 18.11 3.86 -5.16
CA GLN A 231 18.77 5.03 -5.77
C GLN A 231 18.78 4.96 -7.31
N GLU A 232 18.95 3.76 -7.86
CA GLU A 232 18.91 3.46 -9.30
C GLU A 232 17.48 3.30 -9.85
N ARG A 233 16.45 3.32 -8.99
CA ARG A 233 15.02 3.17 -9.33
C ARG A 233 14.67 1.84 -10.01
N GLU A 234 15.46 0.81 -9.77
CA GLU A 234 15.27 -0.53 -10.35
C GLU A 234 14.43 -1.45 -9.47
N ARG A 235 14.51 -1.27 -8.15
CA ARG A 235 13.90 -2.15 -7.16
C ARG A 235 13.25 -1.38 -6.02
N CYS A 236 12.24 -2.00 -5.42
CA CYS A 236 11.63 -1.54 -4.17
C CYS A 236 12.40 -2.15 -3.00
N ILE A 237 12.85 -1.30 -2.07
CA ILE A 237 13.57 -1.68 -0.85
C ILE A 237 12.62 -1.54 0.33
N PRO A 238 12.51 -2.53 1.24
CA PRO A 238 11.63 -2.42 2.40
C PRO A 238 12.12 -1.31 3.33
N LYS A 239 11.20 -0.49 3.83
CA LYS A 239 11.48 0.53 4.84
C LYS A 239 11.74 -0.14 6.19
N THR A 240 12.70 0.39 6.96
CA THR A 240 13.00 -0.12 8.31
C THR A 240 12.12 0.55 9.35
N ILE A 241 11.66 -0.20 10.35
CA ILE A 241 10.87 0.35 11.46
C ILE A 241 11.80 1.12 12.42
N ASP A 242 11.48 2.38 12.73
CA ASP A 242 12.22 3.26 13.65
C ASP A 242 11.31 3.63 14.83
N PHE A 243 11.81 3.42 16.05
CA PHE A 243 11.17 3.77 17.32
C PHE A 243 12.24 4.01 18.38
N LEU A 244 11.91 4.68 19.49
CA LEU A 244 12.87 4.94 20.57
C LEU A 244 13.14 3.65 21.36
N THR A 245 14.25 2.98 21.06
CA THR A 245 14.63 1.71 21.70
C THR A 245 15.39 1.94 23.00
N PHE A 246 15.48 0.92 23.85
CA PHE A 246 16.36 0.95 25.03
C PHE A 246 17.85 0.94 24.66
N GLU A 247 18.18 0.46 23.47
CA GLU A 247 19.55 0.30 22.97
C GLU A 247 20.08 1.57 22.30
N ASP A 248 19.20 2.48 21.89
CA ASP A 248 19.58 3.78 21.35
C ASP A 248 20.32 4.62 22.40
N ALA A 249 21.28 5.46 21.97
CA ALA A 249 22.03 6.34 22.86
C ALA A 249 21.12 7.24 23.73
N LEU A 250 20.05 7.79 23.15
CA LEU A 250 19.04 8.56 23.88
C LEU A 250 18.23 7.68 24.84
N GLY A 251 17.83 6.49 24.42
CA GLY A 251 17.06 5.55 25.24
C GLY A 251 17.84 5.04 26.45
N MET A 252 19.11 4.67 26.27
CA MET A 252 20.03 4.30 27.36
C MET A 252 20.22 5.47 28.33
N GLY A 253 20.40 6.68 27.81
CA GLY A 253 20.54 7.90 28.62
C GLY A 253 19.30 8.14 29.48
N PHE A 254 18.11 8.14 28.88
CA PHE A 254 16.86 8.34 29.62
C PHE A 254 16.61 7.24 30.65
N THR A 255 16.85 5.97 30.30
CA THR A 255 16.68 4.83 31.23
C THR A 255 17.57 5.00 32.46
N THR A 256 18.84 5.35 32.25
CA THR A 256 19.81 5.58 33.33
C THR A 256 19.36 6.71 34.24
N VAL A 257 18.90 7.82 33.66
CA VAL A 257 18.39 8.99 34.41
C VAL A 257 17.13 8.63 35.20
N CYS A 258 16.16 7.93 34.60
CA CYS A 258 14.94 7.48 35.26
C CYS A 258 15.24 6.62 36.49
N ILE A 259 16.08 5.60 36.31
CA ILE A 259 16.44 4.66 37.38
C ILE A 259 17.21 5.37 38.50
N SER A 260 18.17 6.24 38.15
CA SER A 260 18.95 7.01 39.12
C SER A 260 18.07 7.92 39.99
N PHE A 261 17.16 8.69 39.38
CA PHE A 261 16.23 9.55 40.11
C PHE A 261 15.18 8.76 40.89
N ALA A 262 14.75 7.59 40.42
CA ALA A 262 13.88 6.70 41.17
C ALA A 262 14.58 6.19 42.45
N PHE A 263 15.83 5.72 42.36
CA PHE A 263 16.62 5.33 43.53
C PHE A 263 16.83 6.49 44.50
N LEU A 264 17.17 7.68 43.99
CA LEU A 264 17.31 8.88 44.83
C LEU A 264 16.00 9.21 45.57
N THR A 265 14.86 9.10 44.88
CA THR A 265 13.54 9.37 45.46
C THR A 265 13.16 8.33 46.51
N ILE A 266 13.45 7.04 46.28
CA ILE A 266 13.27 5.96 47.26
C ILE A 266 14.15 6.20 48.50
N PHE A 267 15.40 6.62 48.30
CA PHE A 267 16.31 6.96 49.40
C PHE A 267 15.77 8.13 50.24
N ILE A 268 15.30 9.19 49.58
CA ILE A 268 14.66 10.33 50.25
C ILE A 268 13.41 9.88 51.01
N LEU A 269 12.51 9.14 50.37
CA LEU A 269 11.29 8.63 51.00
C LEU A 269 11.61 7.76 52.23
N SER A 270 12.57 6.85 52.11
CA SER A 270 13.03 6.00 53.21
C SER A 270 13.59 6.81 54.38
N THR A 271 14.34 7.89 54.08
CA THR A 271 14.88 8.81 55.09
C THR A 271 13.76 9.54 55.84
N PHE A 272 12.72 9.99 55.14
CA PHE A 272 11.55 10.65 55.73
C PHE A 272 10.67 9.68 56.56
N ILE A 273 10.61 8.40 56.17
CA ILE A 273 9.92 7.35 56.95
C ILE A 273 10.70 7.02 58.22
N LYS A 274 12.02 6.81 58.12
CA LYS A 274 12.89 6.51 59.27
C LYS A 274 12.89 7.66 60.30
N ASN A 275 12.96 8.90 59.82
CA ASN A 275 12.96 10.10 60.65
C ASN A 275 11.56 10.66 60.88
N ARG A 276 10.51 9.83 60.82
CA ARG A 276 9.11 10.29 60.94
C ARG A 276 8.91 11.18 62.15
N ASP A 277 9.48 10.84 63.31
CA ASP A 277 9.26 11.51 64.59
C ASP A 277 9.95 12.86 64.79
N THR A 278 10.80 13.23 63.85
CA THR A 278 11.47 14.53 63.84
C THR A 278 10.49 15.70 63.60
N PRO A 279 10.71 16.85 64.26
CA PRO A 279 9.79 17.97 64.18
C PRO A 279 9.72 18.60 62.77
N ILE A 280 10.79 18.51 61.97
CA ILE A 280 10.79 18.95 60.56
C ILE A 280 9.76 18.15 59.74
N VAL A 281 9.72 16.82 59.92
CA VAL A 281 8.82 15.92 59.19
C VAL A 281 7.38 16.06 59.69
N LYS A 282 7.16 16.28 61.00
CA LYS A 282 5.82 16.57 61.57
C LYS A 282 5.26 17.92 61.10
N ALA A 283 6.08 18.97 61.04
CA ALA A 283 5.66 20.31 60.62
C ALA A 283 5.23 20.37 59.15
N ASN A 284 5.79 19.50 58.31
CA ASN A 284 5.54 19.45 56.87
C ASN A 284 4.46 18.42 56.46
N ASN A 285 3.49 18.14 57.34
CA ASN A 285 2.38 17.20 57.10
C ASN A 285 2.83 15.87 56.47
N ARG A 286 3.23 14.91 57.31
CA ARG A 286 3.85 13.63 56.94
C ARG A 286 3.17 12.93 55.76
N ASN A 287 1.85 12.78 55.82
CA ASN A 287 1.12 11.99 54.83
C ASN A 287 1.09 12.69 53.46
N LEU A 288 0.92 14.02 53.43
CA LEU A 288 0.98 14.78 52.18
C LEU A 288 2.37 14.71 51.55
N THR A 289 3.41 14.75 52.38
CA THR A 289 4.80 14.54 51.95
C THR A 289 5.02 13.14 51.37
N TYR A 290 4.45 12.09 51.97
CA TYR A 290 4.54 10.73 51.43
C TYR A 290 3.80 10.56 50.10
N ILE A 291 2.60 11.14 49.96
CA ILE A 291 1.87 11.11 48.69
C ILE A 291 2.65 11.84 47.60
N LEU A 292 3.23 13.01 47.90
CA LEU A 292 4.05 13.77 46.95
C LEU A 292 5.33 13.01 46.53
N LEU A 293 6.05 12.38 47.46
CA LEU A 293 7.23 11.59 47.13
C LEU A 293 6.87 10.32 46.33
N ALA A 294 5.76 9.67 46.66
CA ALA A 294 5.28 8.52 45.92
C ALA A 294 4.84 8.90 44.49
N SER A 295 4.15 10.03 44.31
CA SER A 295 3.77 10.49 42.97
C SER A 295 5.00 10.91 42.15
N ILE A 296 5.98 11.61 42.74
CA ILE A 296 7.25 11.94 42.08
C ILE A 296 8.02 10.67 41.68
N LEU A 297 8.04 9.63 42.52
CA LEU A 297 8.64 8.34 42.18
C LEU A 297 7.96 7.74 40.94
N LEU A 298 6.62 7.75 40.89
CA LEU A 298 5.87 7.29 39.73
C LEU A 298 6.13 8.16 38.49
N CYS A 299 6.32 9.48 38.64
CA CYS A 299 6.72 10.37 37.55
C CYS A 299 8.12 10.05 36.97
N PHE A 300 9.06 9.55 37.78
CA PHE A 300 10.37 9.08 37.27
C PHE A 300 10.30 7.70 36.63
N LEU A 301 9.31 6.88 36.98
CA LEU A 301 9.11 5.56 36.38
C LEU A 301 8.21 5.60 35.14
N SER A 302 7.30 6.56 35.03
CA SER A 302 6.37 6.65 33.89
C SER A 302 7.04 6.78 32.52
N PRO A 303 8.20 7.46 32.34
CA PRO A 303 8.90 7.49 31.05
C PRO A 303 9.35 6.13 30.54
N LEU A 304 9.50 5.12 31.41
CA LEU A 304 9.83 3.75 30.97
C LEU A 304 8.71 3.14 30.11
N LEU A 305 7.46 3.58 30.28
CA LEU A 305 6.36 3.20 29.40
C LEU A 305 6.54 3.77 27.98
N PHE A 306 7.29 4.86 27.83
CA PHE A 306 7.55 5.57 26.57
C PHE A 306 8.69 4.96 25.75
N LEU A 307 9.48 4.07 26.34
CA LEU A 307 10.59 3.38 25.69
C LEU A 307 10.17 2.01 25.18
N GLY A 308 10.76 1.57 24.07
CA GLY A 308 10.48 0.28 23.45
C GLY A 308 9.32 0.32 22.45
N GLN A 309 8.93 -0.87 21.99
CA GLN A 309 7.95 -1.03 20.92
C GLN A 309 6.55 -0.61 21.39
N PRO A 310 5.82 0.22 20.61
CA PRO A 310 4.48 0.65 20.97
C PRO A 310 3.49 -0.51 20.85
N GLU A 311 3.14 -1.10 21.98
CA GLU A 311 2.06 -2.08 22.10
C GLU A 311 0.74 -1.42 22.48
N LYS A 312 -0.38 -2.12 22.22
CA LYS A 312 -1.74 -1.65 22.56
C LYS A 312 -1.83 -1.20 24.02
N VAL A 313 -1.33 -2.02 24.95
CA VAL A 313 -1.40 -1.72 26.39
C VAL A 313 -0.53 -0.52 26.75
N THR A 314 0.69 -0.44 26.20
CA THR A 314 1.58 0.70 26.48
C THR A 314 1.01 2.01 25.96
N CYS A 315 0.41 2.05 24.76
CA CYS A 315 -0.18 3.26 24.21
C CYS A 315 -1.35 3.78 25.07
N LEU A 316 -2.19 2.87 25.58
CA LEU A 316 -3.30 3.23 26.47
C LEU A 316 -2.82 3.80 27.81
N LEU A 317 -1.77 3.22 28.38
CA LEU A 317 -1.29 3.58 29.71
C LEU A 317 -0.38 4.81 29.73
N ARG A 318 0.43 5.04 28.69
CA ARG A 318 1.43 6.14 28.63
C ARG A 318 0.86 7.47 29.08
N GLN A 319 -0.13 7.98 28.36
CA GLN A 319 -0.69 9.31 28.57
C GLN A 319 -1.56 9.40 29.84
N ALA A 320 -2.30 8.34 30.15
CA ALA A 320 -3.12 8.29 31.36
C ALA A 320 -2.28 8.28 32.65
N VAL A 321 -1.24 7.44 32.71
CA VAL A 321 -0.32 7.36 33.86
C VAL A 321 0.46 8.66 34.00
N PHE A 322 0.94 9.23 32.89
CA PHE A 322 1.61 10.54 32.90
C PHE A 322 0.69 11.63 33.47
N GLY A 323 -0.52 11.82 32.91
CA GLY A 323 -1.44 12.87 33.36
C GLY A 323 -1.88 12.70 34.82
N LEU A 324 -2.18 11.47 35.25
CA LEU A 324 -2.61 11.20 36.62
C LEU A 324 -1.50 11.42 37.66
N THR A 325 -0.29 10.93 37.40
CA THR A 325 0.82 11.04 38.37
C THR A 325 1.21 12.49 38.60
N PHE A 326 1.28 13.29 37.54
CA PHE A 326 1.56 14.71 37.64
C PHE A 326 0.42 15.49 38.30
N SER A 327 -0.85 15.17 38.02
CA SER A 327 -1.99 15.83 38.69
C SER A 327 -1.94 15.62 40.20
N VAL A 328 -1.63 14.39 40.65
CA VAL A 328 -1.43 14.09 42.09
C VAL A 328 -0.25 14.88 42.66
N ALA A 329 0.89 14.94 41.95
CA ALA A 329 2.07 15.69 42.41
C ALA A 329 1.80 17.20 42.55
N VAL A 330 1.26 17.83 41.51
CA VAL A 330 0.99 19.28 41.50
C VAL A 330 -0.13 19.63 42.49
N SER A 331 -1.17 18.80 42.61
CA SER A 331 -2.24 19.02 43.60
C SER A 331 -1.73 18.91 45.04
N CYS A 332 -0.75 18.04 45.32
CA CYS A 332 -0.08 17.99 46.63
C CYS A 332 0.69 19.28 46.93
N VAL A 333 1.36 19.87 45.94
CA VAL A 333 2.05 21.15 46.11
C VAL A 333 1.04 22.29 46.31
N LEU A 334 -0.05 22.31 45.55
CA LEU A 334 -1.14 23.27 45.72
C LEU A 334 -1.78 23.15 47.11
N ALA A 335 -2.08 21.94 47.57
CA ALA A 335 -2.61 21.69 48.91
C ALA A 335 -1.64 22.19 50.00
N LYS A 336 -0.34 22.00 49.79
CA LYS A 336 0.68 22.47 50.71
C LYS A 336 0.78 24.01 50.76
N THR A 337 0.82 24.69 49.62
CA THR A 337 0.94 26.15 49.55
C THR A 337 -0.32 26.86 50.02
N THR A 338 -1.49 26.28 49.76
CA THR A 338 -2.78 26.79 50.27
C THR A 338 -2.87 26.67 51.79
N ILE A 339 -2.48 25.54 52.39
CA ILE A 339 -2.46 25.39 53.85
C ILE A 339 -1.53 26.41 54.51
N VAL A 340 -0.32 26.59 53.96
CA VAL A 340 0.63 27.59 54.49
C VAL A 340 0.03 28.99 54.41
N SER A 341 -0.50 29.38 53.26
CA SER A 341 -1.10 30.72 53.07
C SER A 341 -2.30 30.95 53.99
N LEU A 342 -3.17 29.93 54.15
CA LEU A 342 -4.34 29.98 55.01
C LEU A 342 -3.98 30.05 56.50
N ALA A 343 -2.90 29.39 56.93
CA ALA A 343 -2.44 29.45 58.32
C ALA A 343 -2.05 30.88 58.73
N PHE A 344 -1.40 31.64 57.83
CA PHE A 344 -1.04 33.05 58.05
C PHE A 344 -2.24 34.01 57.98
N ILE A 345 -3.24 33.73 57.15
CA ILE A 345 -4.48 34.54 57.12
C ILE A 345 -5.30 34.29 58.40
N ALA A 346 -5.33 33.04 58.87
CA ALA A 346 -6.03 32.62 60.08
C ALA A 346 -5.44 33.18 61.39
N THR A 347 -4.21 33.73 61.37
CA THR A 347 -3.65 34.45 62.53
C THR A 347 -4.23 35.86 62.72
N LYS A 348 -4.98 36.41 61.74
CA LYS A 348 -5.72 37.67 61.94
C LYS A 348 -6.93 37.45 62.86
N PRO A 349 -7.14 38.29 63.90
CA PRO A 349 -8.26 38.11 64.84
C PRO A 349 -9.62 38.26 64.11
N GLY A 350 -10.56 37.36 64.40
CA GLY A 350 -11.93 37.37 63.84
C GLY A 350 -12.22 36.42 62.67
N SER A 351 -11.23 35.67 62.15
CA SER A 351 -11.44 34.77 61.00
C SER A 351 -12.09 33.42 61.38
N GLN A 352 -13.27 33.14 60.81
CA GLN A 352 -13.95 31.83 60.87
C GLN A 352 -13.16 30.70 60.17
N MET A 353 -12.11 31.02 59.40
CA MET A 353 -11.34 30.04 58.63
C MET A 353 -10.49 29.10 59.50
N LYS A 354 -10.26 29.42 60.78
CA LYS A 354 -9.50 28.56 61.71
C LYS A 354 -10.05 27.13 61.84
N LYS A 355 -11.36 26.92 61.66
CA LYS A 355 -11.99 25.58 61.73
C LYS A 355 -11.67 24.68 60.53
N TRP A 356 -11.31 25.26 59.38
CA TRP A 356 -11.10 24.55 58.12
C TRP A 356 -9.61 24.32 57.79
N VAL A 357 -8.69 25.00 58.48
CA VAL A 357 -7.24 24.81 58.28
C VAL A 357 -6.81 23.46 58.86
N GLY A 358 -6.41 22.52 58.00
CA GLY A 358 -5.86 21.24 58.44
C GLY A 358 -5.77 20.17 57.35
N ASN A 359 -5.46 18.94 57.76
CA ASN A 359 -5.22 17.81 56.85
C ASN A 359 -6.44 17.46 55.99
N LYS A 360 -7.66 17.62 56.52
CA LYS A 360 -8.90 17.36 55.76
C LYS A 360 -9.01 18.21 54.50
N LEU A 361 -8.60 19.48 54.57
CA LEU A 361 -8.58 20.38 53.42
C LEU A 361 -7.53 19.94 52.38
N ALA A 362 -6.33 19.56 52.82
CA ALA A 362 -5.29 19.04 51.91
C ALA A 362 -5.78 17.83 51.11
N TYR A 363 -6.36 16.84 51.78
CA TYR A 363 -6.87 15.65 51.10
C TYR A 363 -8.05 15.96 50.18
N SER A 364 -8.93 16.89 50.58
CA SER A 364 -10.03 17.33 49.73
C SER A 364 -9.53 17.96 48.43
N ILE A 365 -8.49 18.81 48.51
CA ILE A 365 -7.85 19.41 47.32
C ILE A 365 -7.22 18.33 46.44
N VAL A 366 -6.38 17.47 47.00
CA VAL A 366 -5.68 16.41 46.23
C VAL A 366 -6.68 15.46 45.57
N LEU A 367 -7.69 15.01 46.31
CA LEU A 367 -8.71 14.09 45.80
C LEU A 367 -9.55 14.74 44.70
N SER A 368 -10.03 15.96 44.91
CA SER A 368 -10.83 16.69 43.91
C SER A 368 -10.06 16.92 42.60
N CYS A 369 -8.81 17.39 42.69
CA CYS A 369 -7.98 17.62 41.50
C CYS A 369 -7.65 16.32 40.76
N SER A 370 -7.33 15.25 41.50
CA SER A 370 -6.97 13.96 40.91
C SER A 370 -8.18 13.24 40.28
N LEU A 371 -9.36 13.33 40.91
CA LEU A 371 -10.60 12.75 40.38
C LEU A 371 -11.02 13.42 39.07
N ASN A 372 -10.92 14.75 38.97
CA ASN A 372 -11.21 15.48 37.74
C ASN A 372 -10.30 15.02 36.60
N GLN A 373 -8.99 14.92 36.84
CA GLN A 373 -8.04 14.40 35.86
C GLN A 373 -8.37 12.94 35.48
N GLY A 374 -8.74 12.10 36.45
CA GLY A 374 -9.16 10.73 36.20
C GLY A 374 -10.40 10.64 35.31
N CYS A 375 -11.41 11.46 35.54
CA CYS A 375 -12.60 11.52 34.70
C CYS A 375 -12.25 11.93 33.25
N ILE A 376 -11.34 12.89 33.07
CA ILE A 376 -10.87 13.31 31.74
C ILE A 376 -10.16 12.15 31.05
N CYS A 377 -9.23 11.48 31.73
CA CYS A 377 -8.50 10.33 31.18
C CYS A 377 -9.44 9.16 30.84
N ILE A 378 -10.39 8.82 31.72
CA ILE A 378 -11.38 7.75 31.44
C ILE A 378 -12.24 8.12 30.23
N SER A 379 -12.74 9.36 30.16
CA SER A 379 -13.53 9.82 29.02
C SER A 379 -12.75 9.72 27.71
N TRP A 380 -11.46 10.06 27.72
CA TRP A 380 -10.59 9.93 26.55
C TRP A 380 -10.44 8.46 26.13
N LEU A 381 -10.15 7.57 27.07
CA LEU A 381 -9.99 6.14 26.78
C LEU A 381 -11.28 5.49 26.26
N VAL A 382 -12.46 5.97 26.66
CA VAL A 382 -13.75 5.44 26.19
C VAL A 382 -14.11 5.98 24.81
N MET A 383 -13.90 7.28 24.55
CA MET A 383 -14.34 7.91 23.30
C MET A 383 -13.35 7.70 22.14
N SER A 384 -12.05 7.83 22.41
CA SER A 384 -11.01 7.80 21.39
C SER A 384 -9.70 7.30 22.01
N PRO A 385 -9.61 6.00 22.34
CA PRO A 385 -8.43 5.43 22.97
C PRO A 385 -7.19 5.55 22.08
N PRO A 386 -6.01 5.87 22.64
CA PRO A 386 -4.75 5.79 21.90
C PRO A 386 -4.45 4.39 21.39
N PHE A 387 -3.91 4.29 20.17
CA PHE A 387 -3.62 3.01 19.52
C PHE A 387 -2.25 3.03 18.82
N PRO A 388 -1.58 1.87 18.67
CA PRO A 388 -0.32 1.79 17.94
C PRO A 388 -0.56 2.02 16.45
N ASP A 389 0.26 2.87 15.85
CA ASP A 389 0.15 3.33 14.47
C ASP A 389 1.52 3.31 13.78
N LEU A 390 1.53 3.05 12.48
CA LEU A 390 2.73 2.98 11.66
C LEU A 390 2.69 4.12 10.64
N ASP A 391 3.45 5.17 10.89
CA ASP A 391 3.56 6.27 9.94
C ASP A 391 4.57 5.91 8.83
N MET A 392 4.01 5.64 7.66
CA MET A 392 4.74 5.21 6.46
C MET A 392 5.03 6.37 5.50
N HIS A 393 4.53 7.58 5.77
CA HIS A 393 4.57 8.72 4.83
C HIS A 393 5.56 9.80 5.26
N SER A 394 5.80 9.98 6.56
CA SER A 394 6.65 11.06 7.05
C SER A 394 8.12 10.92 6.69
N THR A 395 8.64 9.69 6.57
CA THR A 395 10.05 9.43 6.23
C THR A 395 10.17 8.48 5.05
N ARG A 396 11.06 8.78 4.10
CA ARG A 396 11.21 8.02 2.85
C ARG A 396 11.77 6.61 3.08
N GLU A 397 12.72 6.47 4.01
CA GLU A 397 13.49 5.23 4.25
C GLU A 397 12.99 4.44 5.46
N LYS A 398 12.14 5.04 6.29
CA LYS A 398 11.78 4.51 7.61
C LYS A 398 10.27 4.53 7.85
N ILE A 399 9.79 3.53 8.57
CA ILE A 399 8.43 3.47 9.10
C ILE A 399 8.51 3.88 10.56
N ILE A 400 7.83 4.95 10.95
CA ILE A 400 7.83 5.41 12.33
C ILE A 400 6.75 4.63 13.09
N ALA A 401 7.15 3.80 14.03
CA ALA A 401 6.20 3.15 14.94
C ALA A 401 5.92 4.05 16.13
N GLN A 402 4.69 4.55 16.23
CA GLN A 402 4.27 5.51 17.25
C GLN A 402 2.93 5.12 17.88
N CYS A 403 2.57 5.77 18.98
CA CYS A 403 1.23 5.68 19.54
C CYS A 403 0.43 6.88 19.03
N ASN A 404 -0.58 6.65 18.20
CA ASN A 404 -1.52 7.68 17.82
C ASN A 404 -2.44 7.99 19.00
N GLU A 405 -2.60 9.27 19.33
CA GLU A 405 -3.42 9.73 20.46
C GLU A 405 -4.92 9.50 20.26
N GLY A 406 -5.36 9.17 19.04
CA GLY A 406 -6.75 8.98 18.65
C GLY A 406 -7.53 10.30 18.52
N SER A 407 -7.39 11.20 19.50
CA SER A 407 -7.98 12.54 19.48
C SER A 407 -7.02 13.59 20.03
N ALA A 408 -6.51 14.45 19.14
CA ALA A 408 -5.66 15.58 19.52
C ALA A 408 -6.36 16.53 20.51
N ALA A 409 -7.68 16.73 20.36
CA ALA A 409 -8.45 17.58 21.26
C ALA A 409 -8.42 17.04 22.70
N MET A 410 -8.62 15.73 22.89
CA MET A 410 -8.61 15.13 24.23
C MET A 410 -7.22 15.16 24.86
N PHE A 411 -6.17 14.94 24.06
CA PHE A 411 -4.79 15.11 24.50
C PHE A 411 -4.53 16.53 25.02
N TYR A 412 -4.94 17.57 24.28
CA TYR A 412 -4.80 18.96 24.74
C TYR A 412 -5.68 19.31 25.93
N VAL A 413 -6.84 18.66 26.12
CA VAL A 413 -7.67 18.83 27.32
C VAL A 413 -6.93 18.31 28.56
N VAL A 414 -6.27 17.15 28.47
CA VAL A 414 -5.42 16.60 29.55
C VAL A 414 -4.28 17.56 29.88
N LEU A 415 -3.52 18.01 28.88
CA LEU A 415 -2.43 18.97 29.09
C LEU A 415 -2.92 20.32 29.61
N GLY A 416 -4.07 20.79 29.13
CA GLY A 416 -4.69 22.05 29.54
C GLY A 416 -5.11 22.03 31.00
N TYR A 417 -5.72 20.94 31.48
CA TYR A 417 -6.05 20.79 32.89
C TYR A 417 -4.79 20.78 33.77
N MET A 418 -3.76 20.04 33.36
CA MET A 418 -2.46 20.01 34.03
C MET A 418 -1.82 21.40 34.09
N GLY A 419 -1.86 22.15 32.99
CA GLY A 419 -1.36 23.53 32.91
C GLY A 419 -2.14 24.49 33.82
N LEU A 420 -3.47 24.36 33.88
CA LEU A 420 -4.32 25.16 34.77
C LEU A 420 -4.01 24.86 36.24
N LEU A 421 -3.85 23.59 36.60
CA LEU A 421 -3.47 23.19 37.97
C LEU A 421 -2.09 23.75 38.35
N ALA A 422 -1.13 23.71 37.43
CA ALA A 422 0.20 24.27 37.63
C ALA A 422 0.18 25.79 37.78
N LEU A 423 -0.61 26.50 36.96
CA LEU A 423 -0.78 27.95 37.05
C LEU A 423 -1.39 28.35 38.39
N LEU A 424 -2.45 27.68 38.83
CA LEU A 424 -3.07 27.93 40.13
C LEU A 424 -2.08 27.68 41.27
N SER A 425 -1.32 26.58 41.21
CA SER A 425 -0.27 26.26 42.18
C SER A 425 0.83 27.33 42.21
N PHE A 426 1.27 27.80 41.05
CA PHE A 426 2.25 28.87 40.93
C PHE A 426 1.72 30.20 41.52
N MET A 427 0.47 30.57 41.23
CA MET A 427 -0.14 31.80 41.76
C MET A 427 -0.21 31.79 43.30
N VAL A 428 -0.66 30.69 43.89
CA VAL A 428 -0.69 30.54 45.35
C VAL A 428 0.74 30.53 45.93
N ALA A 429 1.67 29.81 45.31
CA ALA A 429 3.08 29.79 45.73
C ALA A 429 3.75 31.17 45.64
N PHE A 430 3.41 31.96 44.62
CA PHE A 430 3.89 33.34 44.44
C PHE A 430 3.39 34.24 45.56
N LEU A 431 2.10 34.18 45.90
CA LEU A 431 1.52 34.95 47.00
C LEU A 431 2.15 34.57 48.34
N ALA A 432 2.42 33.29 48.56
CA ALA A 432 3.06 32.78 49.77
C ALA A 432 4.48 33.35 49.99
N ARG A 433 5.19 33.82 48.95
CA ARG A 433 6.51 34.44 49.11
C ARG A 433 6.51 35.74 49.92
N LYS A 434 5.38 36.45 49.95
CA LYS A 434 5.24 37.71 50.71
C LYS A 434 5.07 37.47 52.21
N LEU A 435 4.92 36.21 52.64
CA LEU A 435 4.74 35.86 54.05
C LEU A 435 6.11 35.81 54.75
N PRO A 436 6.25 36.42 55.93
CA PRO A 436 7.47 36.34 56.73
C PRO A 436 7.53 34.95 57.34
N ASP A 437 8.25 34.03 56.69
CA ASP A 437 8.45 32.69 57.24
C ASP A 437 9.92 32.43 57.56
N SER A 438 10.13 31.71 58.66
CA SER A 438 11.41 31.40 59.28
C SER A 438 12.35 30.52 58.44
N PHE A 439 11.87 30.06 57.28
CA PHE A 439 12.62 29.32 56.28
C PHE A 439 12.20 29.77 54.88
N ASN A 440 13.17 29.90 53.95
CA ASN A 440 12.94 30.21 52.52
C ASN A 440 12.10 29.15 51.76
N GLU A 441 11.30 28.34 52.45
CA GLU A 441 10.52 27.22 51.91
C GLU A 441 9.48 27.68 50.86
N ALA A 442 8.73 28.75 51.13
CA ALA A 442 7.78 29.29 50.15
C ALA A 442 8.47 29.78 48.87
N LYS A 443 9.68 30.33 48.98
CA LYS A 443 10.49 30.75 47.82
C LYS A 443 10.91 29.56 46.98
N LEU A 444 11.40 28.49 47.61
CA LEU A 444 11.81 27.25 46.92
C LEU A 444 10.62 26.56 46.23
N ILE A 445 9.45 26.52 46.87
CA ILE A 445 8.23 25.98 46.24
C ILE A 445 7.85 26.83 45.02
N SER A 446 7.89 28.16 45.14
CA SER A 446 7.59 29.04 44.00
C SER A 446 8.58 28.89 42.85
N PHE A 447 9.86 28.68 43.14
CA PHE A 447 10.88 28.42 42.12
C PHE A 447 10.64 27.07 41.43
N SER A 448 10.28 26.04 42.19
CA SER A 448 9.91 24.73 41.63
C SER A 448 8.71 24.80 40.69
N MET A 449 7.68 25.57 41.07
CA MET A 449 6.48 25.76 40.25
C MET A 449 6.75 26.63 39.01
N LEU A 450 7.64 27.61 39.12
CA LEU A 450 8.08 28.41 37.96
C LEU A 450 8.83 27.54 36.94
N ALA A 451 9.79 26.73 37.42
CA ALA A 451 10.53 25.80 36.58
C ALA A 451 9.59 24.81 35.89
N PHE A 452 8.64 24.23 36.65
CA PHE A 452 7.59 23.37 36.11
C PHE A 452 6.81 24.05 34.97
N CYS A 453 6.25 25.24 35.21
CA CYS A 453 5.50 25.97 34.19
C CYS A 453 6.36 26.29 32.95
N SER A 454 7.63 26.66 33.13
CA SER A 454 8.52 26.96 31.99
C SER A 454 8.75 25.75 31.10
N VAL A 455 8.95 24.56 31.68
CA VAL A 455 9.14 23.31 30.92
C VAL A 455 7.90 23.01 30.07
N TRP A 456 6.69 23.12 30.65
CA TRP A 456 5.45 22.82 29.93
C TRP A 456 5.08 23.87 28.86
N ILE A 457 5.45 25.14 29.07
CA ILE A 457 5.30 26.17 28.03
C ILE A 457 6.24 25.88 26.85
N SER A 458 7.49 25.46 27.11
CA SER A 458 8.46 25.10 26.08
C SER A 458 8.17 23.75 25.42
N PHE A 459 7.48 22.84 26.11
CA PHE A 459 7.08 21.54 25.58
C PHE A 459 6.18 21.66 24.35
N VAL A 460 5.13 22.48 24.40
CA VAL A 460 4.13 22.60 23.32
C VAL A 460 4.76 22.90 21.95
N PRO A 461 5.59 23.96 21.77
CA PRO A 461 6.23 24.22 20.48
C PRO A 461 7.26 23.16 20.10
N SER A 462 7.99 22.60 21.06
CA SER A 462 9.00 21.56 20.80
C SER A 462 8.37 20.25 20.33
N TYR A 463 7.23 19.88 20.92
CA TYR A 463 6.42 18.73 20.55
C TYR A 463 5.89 18.86 19.12
N LEU A 464 5.33 20.04 18.78
CA LEU A 464 4.81 20.31 17.43
C LEU A 464 5.89 20.39 16.35
N SER A 465 7.13 20.75 16.72
CA SER A 465 8.26 20.84 15.78
C SER A 465 8.98 19.52 15.57
N SER A 466 8.86 18.56 16.49
CA SER A 466 9.58 17.28 16.46
C SER A 466 8.71 16.18 15.85
N ARG A 467 9.32 15.13 15.31
CA ARG A 467 8.61 13.98 14.72
C ARG A 467 9.20 12.65 15.15
N GLY A 468 8.39 11.60 15.13
CA GLY A 468 8.80 10.23 15.45
C GLY A 468 9.46 10.09 16.81
N LYS A 469 10.63 9.45 16.88
CA LYS A 469 11.30 9.18 18.16
C LYS A 469 11.75 10.44 18.92
N ASP A 470 12.04 11.53 18.21
CA ASP A 470 12.47 12.79 18.84
C ASP A 470 11.31 13.47 19.58
N MET A 471 10.08 13.34 19.08
CA MET A 471 8.86 13.81 19.75
C MET A 471 8.67 13.11 21.10
N VAL A 472 8.85 11.79 21.14
CA VAL A 472 8.81 10.99 22.38
C VAL A 472 9.95 11.40 23.33
N ALA A 473 11.15 11.65 22.80
CA ALA A 473 12.30 12.10 23.60
C ALA A 473 12.05 13.47 24.28
N VAL A 474 11.43 14.42 23.57
CA VAL A 474 11.04 15.73 24.12
C VAL A 474 10.03 15.56 25.26
N GLU A 475 9.08 14.65 25.14
CA GLU A 475 8.11 14.36 26.18
C GLU A 475 8.76 13.76 27.44
N ILE A 476 9.62 12.75 27.27
CA ILE A 476 10.40 12.15 28.36
C ILE A 476 11.25 13.20 29.08
N PHE A 477 11.94 14.06 28.33
CA PHE A 477 12.77 15.12 28.89
C PHE A 477 11.95 16.12 29.72
N SER A 478 10.78 16.53 29.23
CA SER A 478 9.88 17.43 29.95
C SER A 478 9.33 16.81 31.24
N ILE A 479 9.02 15.51 31.23
CA ILE A 479 8.61 14.76 32.43
C ILE A 479 9.74 14.73 33.46
N LEU A 480 10.93 14.31 33.05
CA LEU A 480 12.08 14.16 33.95
C LEU A 480 12.53 15.48 34.57
N SER A 481 12.63 16.54 33.75
CA SER A 481 13.04 17.88 34.22
C SER A 481 12.02 18.47 35.19
N SER A 482 10.73 18.33 34.92
CA SER A 482 9.66 18.79 35.81
C SER A 482 9.65 18.06 37.14
N ALA A 483 9.79 16.73 37.14
CA ALA A 483 9.86 15.92 38.36
C ALA A 483 11.13 16.22 39.17
N ALA A 484 12.28 16.40 38.50
CA ALA A 484 13.54 16.78 39.13
C ALA A 484 13.46 18.16 39.79
N ALA A 485 12.78 19.14 39.17
CA ALA A 485 12.56 20.45 39.77
C ALA A 485 11.76 20.37 41.07
N LEU A 486 10.71 19.55 41.12
CA LEU A 486 9.91 19.32 42.33
C LEU A 486 10.73 18.62 43.42
N LEU A 487 11.44 17.54 43.06
CA LEU A 487 12.26 16.79 44.01
C LEU A 487 13.38 17.67 44.60
N GLY A 488 14.16 18.31 43.73
CA GLY A 488 15.31 19.12 44.12
C GLY A 488 14.93 20.31 44.96
N CYS A 489 13.96 21.12 44.52
CA CYS A 489 13.66 22.37 45.23
C CYS A 489 12.93 22.14 46.56
N ILE A 490 12.02 21.15 46.63
CA ILE A 490 11.17 20.94 47.81
C ILE A 490 11.87 20.06 48.86
N PHE A 491 12.61 19.03 48.44
CA PHE A 491 13.13 18.00 49.35
C PHE A 491 14.63 18.08 49.59
N PHE A 492 15.44 18.56 48.66
CA PHE A 492 16.90 18.63 48.85
C PHE A 492 17.31 19.43 50.11
N PRO A 493 16.78 20.65 50.37
CA PRO A 493 17.15 21.41 51.56
C PRO A 493 16.74 20.70 52.86
N LYS A 494 15.64 19.95 52.84
CA LYS A 494 15.12 19.22 54.00
C LYS A 494 15.93 17.96 54.27
N CYS A 495 16.32 17.23 53.22
CA CYS A 495 17.21 16.09 53.35
C CYS A 495 18.57 16.51 53.88
N TYR A 496 19.11 17.64 53.38
CA TYR A 496 20.37 18.20 53.87
C TYR A 496 20.31 18.49 55.37
N ILE A 497 19.23 19.12 55.86
CA ILE A 497 19.08 19.38 57.30
C ILE A 497 18.96 18.07 58.10
N ILE A 498 18.15 17.11 57.64
CA ILE A 498 17.90 15.85 58.35
C ILE A 498 19.17 14.98 58.44
N LEU A 499 20.00 14.94 57.38
CA LEU A 499 21.17 14.06 57.29
C LEU A 499 22.47 14.72 57.78
N TRP A 500 22.71 15.99 57.44
CA TRP A 500 24.00 16.66 57.64
C TRP A 500 23.99 17.72 58.75
N ARG A 501 22.81 18.15 59.21
CA ARG A 501 22.65 19.16 60.28
C ARG A 501 21.60 18.72 61.33
N PRO A 502 21.74 17.54 61.95
CA PRO A 502 20.75 17.03 62.90
C PRO A 502 20.53 17.94 64.11
N GLU A 503 21.49 18.82 64.44
CA GLU A 503 21.40 19.82 65.51
C GLU A 503 20.22 20.79 65.32
N LEU A 504 19.86 21.12 64.08
CA LEU A 504 18.71 21.98 63.75
C LEU A 504 17.36 21.27 63.88
N ASN A 505 17.37 19.97 64.18
CA ASN A 505 16.18 19.13 64.31
C ASN A 505 15.66 19.06 65.76
N ASN A 506 16.29 19.77 66.70
CA ASN A 506 15.85 19.85 68.09
C ASN A 506 14.75 20.91 68.30
N ARG A 507 13.69 20.51 69.02
CA ARG A 507 12.49 21.34 69.28
C ARG A 507 12.84 22.66 69.98
N GLU A 508 13.86 22.67 70.84
CA GLU A 508 14.31 23.83 71.60
C GLU A 508 14.94 24.92 70.72
N GLN A 509 15.73 24.56 69.69
CA GLN A 509 16.31 25.55 68.77
C GLN A 509 15.27 26.17 67.83
N MET A 510 14.19 25.46 67.50
CA MET A 510 13.09 26.03 66.71
C MET A 510 12.22 27.01 67.50
N ILE A 511 12.10 26.84 68.82
CA ILE A 511 11.37 27.76 69.71
C ILE A 511 12.23 28.99 70.04
N ARG A 512 13.53 28.81 70.26
CA ARG A 512 14.46 29.91 70.59
C ARG A 512 14.69 30.92 69.45
N ARG A 513 14.35 30.56 68.21
CA ARG A 513 14.40 31.43 67.01
C ARG A 513 13.08 32.14 66.70
N LYS A 514 12.00 31.81 67.42
CA LYS A 514 10.67 32.46 67.28
C LYS A 514 10.52 33.71 68.15
N HIS A 515 11.51 33.99 68.99
CA HIS A 515 11.58 35.18 69.86
C HIS A 515 12.67 36.13 69.39
#